data_AF-A0A0L0LMJ2-F1
#
_entry.id   AF-A0A0L0LMJ2-F1
#
_cell.length_a   1.000
_cell.length_b   1.000
_cell.length_c   1.000
_cell.angle_alpha   90.00
_cell.angle_beta   90.00
_cell.angle_gamma   90.00
#
_symmetry.space_group_name_H-M   'P 1'
#
loop_
_entity.id
_entity.type
_entity.pdbx_description
1 polymer ?
#
loop_
_entity_poly.entity_id
_entity_poly.type
_entity_poly.pdbx_seq_one_letter_code
_entity_poly.pdbx_strand_id
1 'polypeptide(L)'
;MTLYEQLVELPDTLLPGLKEKNYPLSVAWREVCHVVGSVILIVATTFLAPFAPFNLPIAVFAVLVVFMTYQEFYLHPKKYQQRLWKGILDWLAWVLPFALFLILM
;
A
#
# COMPACT_ATOMS: atom_id res chain seq x y z
N MET A 1 -16.02 -18.79 1.73
CA MET A 1 -14.79 -17.99 1.83
C MET A 1 -14.79 -17.00 0.68
N THR A 2 -14.67 -15.71 0.96
CA THR A 2 -14.64 -14.64 -0.07
C THR A 2 -13.24 -14.54 -0.68
N LEU A 3 -13.12 -13.99 -1.90
CA LEU A 3 -11.81 -13.74 -2.53
C LEU A 3 -10.90 -12.90 -1.63
N TYR A 4 -11.50 -11.98 -0.87
CA TYR A 4 -10.80 -11.15 0.10
C TYR A 4 -10.20 -11.99 1.24
N GLU A 5 -10.96 -12.93 1.80
CA GLU A 5 -10.45 -13.85 2.84
C GLU A 5 -9.29 -14.71 2.31
N GLN A 6 -9.38 -15.20 1.06
CA GLN A 6 -8.30 -15.95 0.41
C GLN A 6 -7.01 -15.12 0.26
N LEU A 7 -7.13 -13.84 -0.11
CA LEU A 7 -5.97 -12.96 -0.27
C LEU A 7 -5.33 -12.58 1.06
N VAL A 8 -6.14 -12.43 2.12
CA VAL A 8 -5.64 -12.13 3.46
C VAL A 8 -4.93 -13.33 4.08
N GLU A 9 -5.38 -14.55 3.79
CA GLU A 9 -4.74 -15.78 4.26
C GLU A 9 -3.55 -16.22 3.40
N LEU A 10 -3.40 -15.69 2.17
CA LEU A 10 -2.33 -16.06 1.24
C LEU A 10 -0.92 -16.13 1.87
N PRO A 11 -0.50 -15.17 2.73
CA PRO A 11 0.80 -15.23 3.38
C PRO A 11 0.93 -16.42 4.34
N ASP A 12 -0.12 -16.73 5.11
CA ASP A 12 -0.14 -17.88 6.00
C ASP A 12 -0.35 -19.21 5.23
N THR A 13 -0.93 -19.17 4.02
CA THR A 13 -0.98 -20.34 3.14
C THR A 13 0.39 -20.67 2.54
N LEU A 14 1.15 -19.65 2.16
CA LEU A 14 2.50 -19.79 1.65
C LEU A 14 3.52 -20.06 2.77
N LEU A 15 3.29 -19.51 3.97
CA LEU A 15 4.16 -19.62 5.14
C LEU A 15 3.32 -19.84 6.42
N PRO A 16 2.95 -21.10 6.75
CA PRO A 16 2.03 -21.40 7.86
C PRO A 16 2.44 -20.85 9.23
N GLY A 17 1.61 -19.96 9.77
CA GLY A 17 1.77 -19.34 11.08
C GLY A 17 2.81 -18.22 11.10
N LEU A 18 3.06 -17.55 9.96
CA LEU A 18 4.10 -16.54 9.83
C LEU A 18 3.95 -15.41 10.86
N LYS A 19 2.71 -14.96 11.05
CA LYS A 19 2.40 -13.87 11.99
C LYS A 19 2.68 -14.25 13.45
N GLU A 20 2.46 -15.51 13.82
CA GLU A 20 2.67 -16.03 15.17
C GLU A 20 4.12 -16.44 15.42
N LYS A 21 4.77 -17.02 14.40
CA LYS A 21 6.15 -17.54 14.48
C LYS A 21 7.21 -16.46 14.25
N ASN A 22 6.93 -15.47 13.42
CA ASN A 22 7.89 -14.42 13.04
C ASN A 22 7.20 -13.12 12.61
N TYR A 23 6.77 -12.34 13.60
CA TYR A 23 6.14 -11.03 13.40
C TYR A 23 6.93 -10.08 12.48
N PRO A 24 8.27 -9.92 12.61
CA PRO A 24 9.05 -9.12 11.67
C PRO A 24 8.92 -9.54 10.21
N LEU A 25 8.94 -10.85 9.93
CA LEU A 25 8.82 -11.36 8.57
C LEU A 25 7.42 -11.13 7.98
N SER A 26 6.38 -11.24 8.81
CA SER A 26 5.00 -10.88 8.41
C SER A 26 4.87 -9.39 8.06
N VAL A 27 5.50 -8.50 8.83
CA VAL A 27 5.54 -7.06 8.51
C VAL A 27 6.29 -6.83 7.20
N ALA A 28 7.49 -7.40 7.05
CA ALA A 28 8.29 -7.24 5.84
C ALA A 28 7.55 -7.70 4.58
N TRP A 29 6.89 -8.86 4.62
CA TRP A 29 6.08 -9.36 3.52
C TRP A 29 4.99 -8.36 3.10
N ARG A 30 4.29 -7.80 4.08
CA ARG A 30 3.24 -6.82 3.81
C ARG A 30 3.79 -5.53 3.18
N GLU A 31 4.92 -5.02 3.67
CA GLU A 31 5.55 -3.84 3.06
C GLU A 31 5.99 -4.11 1.62
N VAL A 32 6.48 -5.33 1.33
CA VAL A 32 6.78 -5.73 -0.06
C VAL A 32 5.52 -5.69 -0.92
N CYS A 33 4.39 -6.21 -0.43
CA CYS A 33 3.12 -6.13 -1.16
C CYS A 33 2.69 -4.67 -1.42
N HIS A 34 2.87 -3.77 -0.45
CA HIS A 34 2.57 -2.35 -0.61
C HIS A 34 3.45 -1.68 -1.66
N VAL A 35 4.76 -1.95 -1.63
CA VAL A 35 5.70 -1.44 -2.64
C VAL A 35 5.33 -1.96 -4.02
N VAL A 36 5.02 -3.26 -4.17
CA VAL A 36 4.57 -3.83 -5.45
C VAL A 36 3.27 -3.17 -5.92
N GLY A 37 2.30 -2.97 -5.03
CA GLY A 37 1.06 -2.25 -5.31
C GLY A 37 1.31 -0.82 -5.79
N SER A 38 2.24 -0.10 -5.17
CA SER A 38 2.63 1.25 -5.58
C SER A 38 3.23 1.29 -6.97
N VAL A 39 4.06 0.30 -7.33
CA VAL A 39 4.65 0.17 -8.68
C VAL A 39 3.56 -0.10 -9.71
N ILE A 40 2.62 -0.99 -9.41
CA ILE A 40 1.46 -1.25 -10.29
C ILE A 40 0.65 0.03 -10.51
N LEU A 41 0.41 0.81 -9.45
CA LEU A 41 -0.32 2.07 -9.53
C LEU A 41 0.41 3.10 -10.39
N ILE A 42 1.74 3.24 -10.24
CA ILE A 42 2.57 4.12 -11.08
C ILE A 42 2.45 3.72 -12.54
N VAL A 43 2.66 2.44 -12.85
CA VAL A 43 2.60 1.92 -14.23
C VAL A 43 1.23 2.18 -14.84
N ALA A 44 0.15 1.85 -14.13
CA ALA A 44 -1.21 2.10 -14.59
C ALA A 44 -1.46 3.60 -14.84
N THR A 45 -1.01 4.46 -13.93
CA THR A 45 -1.17 5.91 -14.05
C THR A 45 -0.40 6.46 -15.25
N THR A 46 0.83 6.00 -15.48
CA THR A 46 1.65 6.39 -16.62
C THR A 46 1.01 5.98 -17.94
N PHE A 47 0.49 4.75 -18.04
CA PHE A 47 -0.21 4.29 -19.25
C PHE A 47 -1.50 5.06 -19.53
N LEU A 48 -2.20 5.51 -18.50
CA LEU A 48 -3.47 6.23 -18.65
C LEU A 48 -3.31 7.74 -18.83
N ALA A 49 -2.14 8.31 -18.47
CA ALA A 49 -1.90 9.74 -18.50
C ALA A 49 -2.16 10.41 -19.88
N PRO A 50 -1.80 9.81 -21.04
CA PRO A 50 -2.08 10.41 -22.35
C PRO A 50 -3.58 10.54 -22.68
N PHE A 51 -4.44 9.79 -21.99
CA PHE A 51 -5.89 9.80 -22.20
C PHE A 51 -6.62 10.74 -21.24
N ALA A 52 -5.90 11.40 -20.32
CA ALA A 52 -6.48 12.30 -19.34
C ALA A 52 -6.34 13.77 -19.77
N PRO A 53 -7.36 14.63 -19.56
CA PRO A 53 -7.28 16.05 -19.90
C PRO A 53 -6.51 16.89 -18.87
N PHE A 54 -5.91 16.27 -17.85
CA PHE A 54 -5.17 16.92 -16.77
C PHE A 54 -3.92 16.11 -16.41
N ASN A 55 -3.07 16.66 -15.54
CA ASN A 55 -1.89 15.96 -15.03
C ASN A 55 -2.31 14.81 -14.09
N LEU A 56 -2.63 13.66 -14.70
CA LEU A 56 -3.13 12.46 -14.02
C LEU A 56 -2.16 11.94 -12.94
N PRO A 57 -0.84 11.86 -13.15
CA PRO A 57 0.11 11.48 -12.10
C PRO A 57 -0.01 12.31 -10.82
N ILE A 58 -0.08 13.63 -10.94
CA ILE A 58 -0.21 14.53 -9.77
C ILE A 58 -1.56 14.31 -9.07
N ALA A 59 -2.65 14.20 -9.83
CA ALA A 59 -3.98 13.98 -9.26
C ALA A 59 -4.08 12.64 -8.52
N VAL A 60 -3.57 11.55 -9.11
CA VAL A 60 -3.52 10.23 -8.46
C VAL A 60 -2.68 10.28 -7.20
N PHE A 61 -1.53 10.96 -7.23
CA PHE A 61 -0.68 11.11 -6.05
C PHE A 61 -1.39 11.88 -4.92
N ALA A 62 -2.09 12.97 -5.23
CA ALA A 62 -2.86 13.71 -4.25
C ALA A 62 -3.95 12.84 -3.60
N VAL A 63 -4.69 12.08 -4.40
CA VAL A 63 -5.70 11.13 -3.91
C VAL A 63 -5.06 10.03 -3.05
N LEU A 64 -3.94 9.46 -3.50
CA LEU A 64 -3.19 8.43 -2.76
C LEU A 64 -2.79 8.94 -1.38
N VAL A 65 -2.19 10.13 -1.28
CA VAL A 65 -1.77 10.71 0.00
C VAL A 65 -2.95 10.88 0.94
N VAL A 66 -4.05 11.51 0.48
CA VAL A 66 -5.24 11.73 1.31
C VAL A 66 -5.85 10.41 1.76
N PHE A 67 -6.01 9.46 0.84
CA PHE A 67 -6.59 8.15 1.11
C PHE A 67 -5.73 7.36 2.11
N MET A 68 -4.42 7.26 1.87
CA MET A 68 -3.50 6.52 2.76
C MET A 68 -3.40 7.17 4.13
N THR A 69 -3.38 8.50 4.22
CA THR A 69 -3.39 9.19 5.51
C THR A 69 -4.65 8.87 6.31
N TYR A 70 -5.83 8.93 5.67
CA TYR A 70 -7.09 8.56 6.33
C TYR A 70 -7.11 7.08 6.73
N GLN A 71 -6.69 6.20 5.82
CA GLN A 71 -6.76 4.77 6.03
C GLN A 71 -5.79 4.30 7.13
N GLU A 72 -4.53 4.78 7.14
CA GLU A 72 -3.52 4.32 8.10
C GLU A 72 -3.58 5.00 9.46
N PHE A 73 -4.02 6.27 9.53
CA PHE A 73 -4.00 7.03 10.79
C PHE A 73 -5.38 7.24 11.42
N TYR A 74 -6.47 6.94 10.71
CA TYR A 74 -7.82 7.02 11.27
C TYR A 74 -8.55 5.67 11.26
N LEU A 75 -8.66 4.99 10.11
CA LEU A 75 -9.43 3.75 10.02
C LEU A 75 -8.72 2.57 10.71
N HIS A 76 -7.45 2.32 10.37
CA HIS A 76 -6.72 1.16 10.86
C HIS A 76 -6.50 1.15 12.38
N PRO A 77 -6.17 2.28 13.04
CA PRO A 77 -6.06 2.31 14.50
C PRO A 77 -7.39 1.99 15.18
N LYS A 78 -8.52 2.48 14.63
CA LYS A 78 -9.87 2.25 15.19
C LYS A 78 -10.35 0.81 14.99
N LYS A 79 -10.07 0.21 13.83
CA LYS A 79 -10.59 -1.13 13.48
C LYS A 79 -9.69 -2.26 13.92
N TYR A 80 -8.37 -2.08 13.81
CA TYR A 80 -7.38 -3.16 13.99
C TYR A 80 -6.41 -2.92 15.14
N GLN A 81 -6.60 -1.86 15.93
CA GLN A 81 -5.66 -1.44 16.98
C GLN A 81 -4.22 -1.31 16.46
N GLN A 82 -4.08 -0.88 15.21
CA GLN A 82 -2.78 -0.74 14.57
C GLN A 82 -1.94 0.31 15.30
N ARG A 83 -0.68 -0.05 15.59
CA ARG A 83 0.30 0.88 16.20
C ARG A 83 0.72 1.93 15.18
N LEU A 84 0.97 3.14 15.66
CA LEU A 84 1.34 4.29 14.82
C LEU A 84 2.54 4.01 13.89
N TRP A 85 3.61 3.40 14.41
CA TRP A 85 4.81 3.10 13.62
C TRP A 85 4.51 2.21 12.41
N LYS A 86 3.55 1.29 12.54
CA LYS A 86 3.15 0.40 11.44
C LYS A 86 2.40 1.18 10.37
N GLY A 87 1.51 2.09 10.78
CA GLY A 87 0.85 3.00 9.85
C GLY A 87 1.82 3.93 9.12
N ILE A 88 2.91 4.38 9.78
CA ILE A 88 3.97 5.16 9.12
C ILE A 88 4.67 4.32 8.04
N LEU A 89 5.03 3.06 8.34
CA LEU A 89 5.66 2.19 7.35
C LEU A 89 4.77 1.95 6.15
N ASP A 90 3.50 1.63 6.38
CA ASP A 90 2.53 1.40 5.31
C ASP A 90 2.33 2.60 4.41
N TRP A 91 2.20 3.77 5.05
CA TRP A 91 2.06 5.03 4.36
C TRP A 91 3.29 5.30 3.49
N LEU A 92 4.51 5.10 4.02
CA LEU A 92 5.74 5.26 3.26
C LEU A 92 5.85 4.24 2.11
N ALA A 93 5.52 2.97 2.35
CA ALA A 93 5.61 1.91 1.34
C ALA A 93 4.69 2.17 0.13
N TRP A 94 3.56 2.85 0.33
CA TRP A 94 2.68 3.29 -0.75
C TRP A 94 3.10 4.63 -1.37
N VAL A 95 3.35 5.65 -0.54
CA VAL A 95 3.50 7.04 -0.98
C VAL A 95 4.89 7.34 -1.49
N LEU A 96 5.94 6.83 -0.84
CA LEU A 96 7.33 7.19 -1.16
C LEU A 96 7.72 6.76 -2.58
N PRO A 97 7.43 5.54 -3.07
CA PRO A 97 7.75 5.16 -4.44
C PRO A 97 7.10 6.08 -5.48
N PHE A 98 5.84 6.47 -5.27
CA PHE A 98 5.12 7.37 -6.18
C PHE A 98 5.68 8.79 -6.12
N ALA A 99 5.99 9.29 -4.92
CA ALA A 99 6.61 10.61 -4.75
C ALA A 99 7.96 10.69 -5.48
N LEU A 100 8.80 9.66 -5.35
CA LEU A 100 10.08 9.58 -6.06
C LEU A 100 9.89 9.53 -7.57
N PHE A 101 8.90 8.77 -8.07
CA PHE A 101 8.56 8.75 -9.48
C PHE A 101 8.22 10.15 -10.01
N LEU A 102 7.40 10.92 -9.30
CA LEU A 102 7.05 12.29 -9.71
C LEU A 102 8.24 13.25 -9.72
N ILE A 103 9.22 13.07 -8.83
CA ILE A 103 10.42 13.91 -8.76
C ILE A 103 11.39 13.61 -9.90
N LEU A 104 11.45 12.35 -10.34
CA LEU A 104 12.40 11.87 -11.36
C LEU A 104 11.86 12.01 -12.80
N MET A 105 10.59 12.37 -12.98
CA MET A 105 9.92 12.56 -14.26
C MET A 105 10.05 14.01 -14.73
#